data_AF-D4CGU3-F1
#
_entry.id   AF-D4CGU3-F1
#
_cell.length_a   1.000
_cell.length_b   1.000
_cell.length_c   1.000
_cell.angle_alpha   90.00
_cell.angle_beta   90.00
_cell.angle_gamma   90.00
#
_symmetry.space_group_name_H-M   'P 1'
#
loop_
_entity.id
_entity.type
_entity.pdbx_description
1 polymer ?
#
loop_
_entity_poly.entity_id
_entity_poly.type
_entity_poly.pdbx_seq_one_letter_code
_entity_poly.pdbx_strand_id
1 'polypeptide(L)'
;MYVWLTERTMHYARLTGELLIGKPPVRKQFEIERKDRKMRIVAVNMKEMQSESEVFDFLKKELCFPEEFEGSMDELYAELLGLEENVCVEILRPETDSPLFKFEKEMEGVMERAAQTVEFKEDRMYAVFADYQYIEKNPW
;
A
#
# COMPACT_ATOMS: atom_id res chain seq x y z
N MET A 1 12.73 -20.76 -8.07
CA MET A 1 12.84 -21.26 -6.68
C MET A 1 11.88 -20.44 -5.85
N TYR A 2 10.72 -21.00 -5.55
CA TYR A 2 9.59 -20.31 -4.91
C TYR A 2 9.90 -20.13 -3.42
N VAL A 3 10.01 -18.88 -2.95
CA VAL A 3 10.21 -18.60 -1.52
C VAL A 3 8.88 -18.18 -0.94
N TRP A 4 8.38 -19.04 -0.06
CA TRP A 4 7.21 -18.85 0.77
C TRP A 4 7.38 -17.66 1.71
N LEU A 5 6.65 -16.57 1.47
CA LEU A 5 6.42 -15.52 2.47
C LEU A 5 5.24 -15.96 3.34
N THR A 6 5.53 -16.84 4.30
CA THR A 6 4.57 -17.33 5.30
C THR A 6 4.13 -16.21 6.25
N GLU A 7 2.81 -16.02 6.40
CA GLU A 7 1.96 -15.51 7.52
C GLU A 7 2.50 -14.51 8.58
N ARG A 8 3.78 -14.54 8.92
CA ARG A 8 4.45 -13.69 9.93
C ARG A 8 4.56 -12.22 9.53
N THR A 9 4.80 -11.92 8.25
CA THR A 9 4.95 -10.53 7.77
C THR A 9 3.62 -9.78 7.87
N MET A 10 2.51 -10.44 7.52
CA MET A 10 1.16 -9.90 7.73
C MET A 10 0.75 -9.80 9.20
N HIS A 11 1.24 -10.70 10.06
CA HIS A 11 0.97 -10.62 11.49
C HIS A 11 1.56 -9.35 12.13
N TYR A 12 2.66 -8.83 11.58
CA TYR A 12 3.25 -7.55 12.00
C TYR A 12 2.41 -6.35 11.58
N ALA A 13 1.92 -6.31 10.33
CA ALA A 13 1.00 -5.25 9.87
C ALA A 13 -0.30 -5.21 10.69
N ARG A 14 -0.78 -6.38 11.12
CA ARG A 14 -1.98 -6.53 11.96
C ARG A 14 -1.77 -6.12 13.43
N LEU A 15 -0.54 -6.14 13.92
CA LEU A 15 -0.19 -5.69 15.27
C LEU A 15 0.04 -4.16 15.34
N THR A 16 0.34 -3.52 14.22
CA THR A 16 0.55 -2.06 14.13
C THR A 16 -0.66 -1.28 13.63
N GLY A 17 -1.68 -1.95 13.08
CA GLY A 17 -2.92 -1.34 12.62
C GLY A 17 -3.92 -1.10 13.76
N GLU A 18 -3.82 0.05 14.44
CA GLU A 18 -4.96 0.59 15.20
C GLU A 18 -6.11 0.91 14.22
N LEU A 19 -7.15 0.08 14.26
CA LEU A 19 -8.46 0.32 13.65
C LEU A 19 -9.08 1.59 14.28
N LEU A 20 -8.87 2.75 13.66
CA LEU A 20 -9.55 3.98 14.04
C LEU A 20 -10.93 4.09 13.38
N ILE A 21 -11.88 3.26 13.81
CA ILE A 21 -13.31 3.52 13.60
C ILE A 21 -13.83 4.29 14.82
N GLY A 22 -13.93 5.62 14.67
CA GLY A 22 -14.84 6.50 15.41
C GLY A 22 -14.75 6.54 16.94
N LYS A 23 -13.89 7.43 17.48
CA LYS A 23 -14.10 8.28 18.69
C LYS A 23 -12.88 9.18 18.96
N PRO A 24 -13.02 10.45 19.38
CA PRO A 24 -11.89 11.31 19.76
C PRO A 24 -11.69 11.35 21.31
N PRO A 25 -10.64 11.98 21.83
CA PRO A 25 -9.25 11.54 21.84
C PRO A 25 -8.79 11.20 23.28
N VAL A 26 -7.99 10.14 23.48
CA VAL A 26 -7.28 9.96 24.75
C VAL A 26 -5.82 9.59 24.45
N ARG A 27 -4.93 10.54 24.79
CA ARG A 27 -3.48 10.37 24.89
C ARG A 27 -3.15 9.08 25.63
N LYS A 28 -2.71 8.05 24.89
CA LYS A 28 -1.67 7.13 25.35
C LYS A 28 -0.75 6.84 24.17
N GLN A 29 0.34 7.60 24.12
CA GLN A 29 1.53 7.24 23.36
C GLN A 29 1.93 5.83 23.77
N PHE A 30 1.67 4.85 22.90
CA PHE A 30 2.48 3.65 22.87
C PHE A 30 3.67 3.97 21.98
N GLU A 31 4.70 4.55 22.60
CA GLU A 31 6.05 4.58 22.06
C GLU A 31 6.57 3.15 22.03
N ILE A 32 6.46 2.51 20.87
CA ILE A 32 7.38 1.46 20.51
C ILE A 32 8.61 2.20 19.95
N GLU A 33 9.53 2.56 20.85
CA GLU A 33 10.87 3.02 20.48
C GLU A 33 11.65 1.85 19.85
N ARG A 34 11.54 1.72 18.53
CA ARG A 34 12.62 1.21 17.68
C ARG A 34 12.93 2.33 16.70
N LYS A 35 14.11 2.93 16.86
CA LYS A 35 14.59 4.08 16.07
C LYS A 35 14.22 3.94 14.59
N ASP A 36 13.34 4.84 14.16
CA ASP A 36 13.00 5.27 12.80
C ASP A 36 12.95 4.19 11.71
N ARG A 37 11.74 3.66 11.46
CA ARG A 37 11.18 3.40 10.11
C ARG A 37 9.77 2.81 10.27
N LYS A 38 8.79 3.65 10.59
CA LYS A 38 7.37 3.26 10.61
C LYS A 38 6.93 2.96 9.17
N MET A 39 6.43 1.76 8.92
CA MET A 39 5.78 1.45 7.65
C MET A 39 4.43 2.17 7.60
N ARG A 40 4.24 3.07 6.63
CA ARG A 40 2.96 3.74 6.41
C ARG A 40 2.04 2.82 5.63
N ILE A 41 0.77 2.74 6.01
CA ILE A 41 -0.25 1.99 5.26
C ILE A 41 -1.15 3.00 4.56
N VAL A 42 -1.31 2.86 3.25
CA VAL A 42 -2.22 3.66 2.42
C VAL A 42 -3.31 2.74 1.92
N ALA A 43 -4.55 2.93 2.40
CA ALA A 43 -5.68 2.11 2.06
C ALA A 43 -6.55 2.78 0.98
N VAL A 44 -6.56 2.20 -0.21
CA VAL A 44 -7.34 2.63 -1.38
C VAL A 44 -8.62 1.79 -1.44
N ASN A 45 -9.76 2.43 -1.21
CA ASN A 45 -11.06 1.77 -1.30
C ASN A 45 -11.69 1.97 -2.69
N MET A 46 -11.39 1.09 -3.65
CA MET A 46 -11.97 1.19 -5.01
C MET A 46 -13.45 0.82 -5.08
N LYS A 47 -14.06 0.29 -4.01
CA LYS A 47 -15.52 0.08 -3.96
C LYS A 47 -16.29 1.38 -3.76
N GLU A 48 -15.67 2.37 -3.13
CA GLU A 48 -16.27 3.67 -2.85
C GLU A 48 -15.93 4.74 -3.91
N MET A 49 -14.97 4.44 -4.79
CA MET A 49 -14.52 5.35 -5.85
C MET A 49 -15.27 5.09 -7.16
N GLN A 50 -15.47 6.15 -7.94
CA GLN A 50 -16.28 6.11 -9.17
C GLN A 50 -15.45 6.30 -10.45
N SER A 51 -14.20 6.77 -10.33
CA SER A 51 -13.37 7.10 -11.49
C SER A 51 -11.88 6.85 -11.24
N GLU A 52 -11.13 6.62 -12.32
CA GLU A 52 -9.68 6.40 -12.29
C GLU A 52 -8.94 7.64 -11.75
N SER A 53 -9.38 8.84 -12.18
CA SER A 53 -8.84 10.11 -11.71
C SER A 53 -8.97 10.28 -10.19
N GLU A 54 -10.08 9.82 -9.60
CA GLU A 54 -10.26 9.87 -8.15
C GLU A 54 -9.24 8.98 -7.41
N VAL A 55 -8.89 7.82 -7.98
CA VAL A 55 -7.84 6.95 -7.43
C VAL A 55 -6.47 7.63 -7.53
N PHE A 56 -6.15 8.23 -8.68
CA PHE A 56 -4.89 8.94 -8.88
C PHE A 56 -4.75 10.16 -7.95
N ASP A 57 -5.80 10.96 -7.80
CA ASP A 57 -5.83 12.10 -6.88
C ASP A 57 -5.66 11.66 -5.41
N PHE A 58 -6.26 10.54 -5.04
CA PHE A 58 -6.11 9.96 -3.71
C PHE A 58 -4.66 9.52 -3.48
N LEU A 59 -4.09 8.76 -4.40
CA LEU A 59 -2.70 8.32 -4.32
C LEU A 59 -1.72 9.49 -4.31
N LYS A 60 -1.93 10.51 -5.14
CA LYS A 60 -1.12 11.75 -5.16
C LYS A 60 -1.05 12.39 -3.78
N LYS A 61 -2.20 12.53 -3.10
CA LYS A 61 -2.29 13.12 -1.76
C LYS A 61 -1.66 12.23 -0.69
N GLU A 62 -2.06 10.95 -0.67
CA GLU A 62 -1.65 10.02 0.38
C GLU A 62 -0.18 9.58 0.27
N LEU A 63 0.38 9.54 -0.94
CA LEU A 63 1.79 9.23 -1.22
C LEU A 63 2.66 10.48 -1.36
N CYS A 64 2.07 11.67 -1.35
CA CYS A 64 2.76 12.95 -1.50
C CYS A 64 3.56 13.06 -2.81
N PHE A 65 2.96 12.63 -3.93
CA PHE A 65 3.57 12.75 -5.25
C PHE A 65 3.72 14.23 -5.69
N PRO A 66 4.62 14.53 -6.65
CA PRO A 66 4.86 15.87 -7.16
C PRO A 66 3.59 16.54 -7.72
N GLU A 67 3.58 17.88 -7.75
CA GLU A 67 2.43 18.63 -8.29
C GLU A 67 2.22 18.34 -9.79
N GLU A 68 3.29 18.02 -10.51
CA GLU A 68 3.32 17.68 -11.93
C GLU A 68 2.69 16.32 -12.25
N PHE A 69 2.35 15.50 -11.26
CA PHE A 69 1.64 14.23 -11.47
C PHE A 69 0.22 14.50 -12.01
N GLU A 70 -0.05 14.11 -13.25
CA GLU A 70 -1.33 14.32 -13.94
C GLU A 70 -2.23 13.09 -13.89
N GLY A 71 -1.68 11.92 -13.53
CA GLY A 71 -2.46 10.70 -13.29
C GLY A 71 -2.50 9.78 -14.50
N SER A 72 -1.37 9.11 -14.76
CA SER A 72 -1.24 8.02 -15.72
C SER A 72 -0.59 6.79 -15.09
N MET A 73 -0.76 5.61 -15.69
CA MET A 73 -0.13 4.38 -15.18
C MET A 73 1.40 4.43 -15.22
N ASP A 74 1.96 5.06 -16.25
CA ASP A 74 3.40 5.19 -16.42
C ASP A 74 4.00 6.18 -15.41
N GLU A 75 3.32 7.31 -15.17
CA GLU A 75 3.69 8.23 -14.08
C GLU A 75 3.57 7.54 -12.72
N LEU A 76 2.47 6.84 -12.46
CA LEU A 76 2.28 6.14 -11.19
C LEU A 76 3.41 5.14 -10.95
N TYR A 77 3.78 4.36 -11.97
CA TYR A 77 4.90 3.44 -11.89
C TYR A 77 6.22 4.16 -11.56
N ALA A 78 6.51 5.28 -12.21
CA ALA A 78 7.73 6.06 -11.97
C ALA A 78 7.78 6.62 -10.54
N GLU A 79 6.67 7.19 -10.06
CA GLU A 79 6.58 7.75 -8.71
C GLU A 79 6.67 6.66 -7.63
N LEU A 80 6.04 5.50 -7.85
CA LEU A 80 6.12 4.36 -6.94
C LEU A 80 7.55 3.80 -6.82
N LEU A 81 8.32 3.80 -7.91
CA LEU A 81 9.75 3.43 -7.87
C LEU A 81 10.60 4.45 -7.10
N GLY A 82 10.18 5.71 -7.08
CA GLY A 82 10.85 6.81 -6.40
C GLY A 82 10.54 6.93 -4.91
N LEU A 83 9.68 6.06 -4.35
CA LEU A 83 9.32 6.11 -2.94
C LEU A 83 10.54 5.84 -2.04
N GLU A 84 10.98 6.88 -1.34
CA GLU A 84 12.06 6.78 -0.34
C GLU A 84 11.56 6.25 1.02
N GLU A 85 10.24 6.30 1.26
CA GLU A 85 9.60 5.86 2.49
C GLU A 85 9.11 4.41 2.39
N ASN A 86 9.11 3.70 3.53
CA ASN A 86 8.52 2.37 3.61
C ASN A 86 6.99 2.46 3.63
N VAL A 87 6.33 2.11 2.53
CA VAL A 87 4.88 2.20 2.35
C VAL A 87 4.28 0.85 1.96
N CYS A 88 3.14 0.52 2.53
CA CYS A 88 2.28 -0.57 2.10
C CYS A 88 0.98 0.03 1.52
N VAL A 89 0.72 -0.21 0.24
CA VAL A 89 -0.52 0.18 -0.42
C VAL A 89 -1.48 -1.00 -0.35
N GLU A 90 -2.58 -0.83 0.36
CA GLU A 90 -3.68 -1.77 0.44
C GLU A 90 -4.79 -1.32 -0.52
N ILE A 91 -5.14 -2.15 -1.50
CA ILE A 91 -6.22 -1.88 -2.44
C ILE A 91 -7.38 -2.83 -2.13
N LEU A 92 -8.52 -2.26 -1.75
CA LEU A 92 -9.79 -2.98 -1.72
C LEU A 92 -10.34 -3.04 -3.15
N ARG A 93 -10.41 -4.25 -3.71
CA ARG A 93 -10.77 -4.47 -5.11
C ARG A 93 -12.22 -4.03 -5.37
N PRO A 94 -12.49 -3.38 -6.52
CA PRO A 94 -13.85 -3.02 -6.90
C PRO A 94 -14.66 -4.27 -7.25
N GLU A 95 -15.98 -4.13 -7.30
CA GLU A 95 -16.87 -5.19 -7.78
C GLU A 95 -16.70 -5.41 -9.30
N THR A 96 -17.08 -6.59 -9.80
CA THR A 96 -16.92 -6.96 -11.22
C THR A 96 -17.69 -6.06 -12.19
N ASP A 97 -18.76 -5.41 -11.71
CA ASP A 97 -19.60 -4.52 -12.51
C ASP A 97 -19.15 -3.04 -12.40
N SER A 98 -18.10 -2.77 -11.63
CA SER A 98 -17.56 -1.41 -11.45
C SER A 98 -16.85 -0.92 -12.71
N PRO A 99 -16.94 0.38 -13.05
CA PRO A 99 -16.12 0.98 -14.10
C PRO A 99 -14.61 0.79 -13.85
N LEU A 100 -14.21 0.62 -12.58
CA LEU A 100 -12.82 0.42 -12.16
C LEU A 100 -12.32 -1.01 -12.31
N PHE A 101 -13.16 -1.97 -12.74
CA PHE A 101 -12.73 -3.38 -12.84
C PHE A 101 -11.56 -3.58 -13.82
N LYS A 102 -11.56 -2.86 -14.95
CA LYS A 102 -10.42 -2.91 -15.91
C LYS A 102 -9.21 -2.17 -15.37
N PHE A 103 -9.44 -1.01 -14.77
CA PHE A 103 -8.41 -0.18 -14.16
C PHE A 103 -7.67 -0.91 -13.03
N GLU A 104 -8.39 -1.68 -12.22
CA GLU A 104 -7.79 -2.49 -11.15
C GLU A 104 -6.76 -3.48 -11.68
N LYS A 105 -6.98 -4.08 -12.85
CA LYS A 105 -6.02 -4.99 -13.47
C LYS A 105 -4.75 -4.30 -13.94
N GLU A 106 -4.87 -3.07 -14.42
CA GLU A 106 -3.72 -2.26 -14.82
C GLU A 106 -2.94 -1.80 -13.58
N MET A 107 -3.64 -1.39 -12.52
CA MET A 107 -3.05 -1.08 -11.22
C MET A 107 -2.32 -2.28 -10.63
N GLU A 108 -2.92 -3.47 -10.65
CA GLU A 108 -2.28 -4.73 -10.24
C GLU A 108 -0.96 -4.93 -10.98
N GLY A 109 -0.95 -4.77 -12.31
CA GLY A 109 0.27 -4.89 -13.11
C GLY A 109 1.32 -3.81 -12.83
N VAL A 110 0.92 -2.59 -12.45
CA VAL A 110 1.87 -1.56 -11.98
C VAL A 110 2.45 -1.93 -10.62
N MET A 111 1.61 -2.35 -9.68
CA MET A 111 2.01 -2.74 -8.33
C MET A 111 2.93 -3.96 -8.35
N GLU A 112 2.66 -5.00 -9.14
CA GLU A 112 3.54 -6.16 -9.27
C GLU A 112 4.91 -5.83 -9.85
N ARG A 113 5.00 -4.79 -10.69
CA ARG A 113 6.27 -4.35 -11.30
C ARG A 113 7.06 -3.40 -10.40
N ALA A 114 6.38 -2.49 -9.71
CA ALA A 114 7.02 -1.46 -8.89
C ALA A 114 7.24 -1.88 -7.44
N ALA A 115 6.29 -2.63 -6.88
CA ALA A 115 6.37 -3.09 -5.50
C ALA A 115 7.35 -4.25 -5.38
N GLN A 116 7.89 -4.39 -4.19
CA GLN A 116 8.84 -5.45 -3.88
C GLN A 116 8.15 -6.75 -3.50
N THR A 117 6.95 -6.64 -2.93
CA THR A 117 6.12 -7.78 -2.57
C THR A 117 4.68 -7.40 -2.80
N VAL A 118 3.98 -8.24 -3.54
CA VAL A 118 2.53 -8.15 -3.71
C VAL A 118 1.89 -9.40 -3.11
N GLU A 119 0.87 -9.21 -2.30
CA GLU A 119 0.09 -10.29 -1.72
C GLU A 119 -1.39 -10.08 -1.98
N PHE A 120 -2.08 -11.16 -2.36
CA PHE A 120 -3.51 -11.15 -2.64
C PHE A 120 -4.24 -11.91 -1.54
N LYS A 121 -5.26 -11.28 -0.98
CA LYS A 121 -6.09 -11.90 0.06
C LYS A 121 -7.54 -11.52 -0.13
N GLU A 122 -8.36 -12.51 -0.43
CA GLU A 122 -9.82 -12.33 -0.61
C GLU A 122 -10.13 -11.20 -1.59
N ASP A 123 -10.66 -10.07 -1.09
CA ASP A 123 -11.03 -8.88 -1.86
C ASP A 123 -9.98 -7.77 -1.80
N ARG A 124 -8.75 -8.07 -1.38
CA ARG A 124 -7.67 -7.10 -1.15
C ARG A 124 -6.37 -7.49 -1.85
N MET A 125 -5.66 -6.48 -2.29
CA MET A 125 -4.28 -6.57 -2.75
C MET A 125 -3.40 -5.69 -1.86
N TYR A 126 -2.25 -6.20 -1.45
CA TYR A 126 -1.26 -5.49 -0.66
C TYR A 126 0.02 -5.36 -1.47
N ALA A 127 0.53 -4.15 -1.64
CA ALA A 127 1.76 -3.86 -2.36
C ALA A 127 2.74 -3.14 -1.44
N VAL A 128 3.89 -3.76 -1.17
CA VAL A 128 4.90 -3.25 -0.23
C VAL A 128 6.07 -2.63 -1.00
N PHE A 129 6.36 -1.37 -0.67
CA PHE A 129 7.46 -0.56 -1.17
C PHE A 129 8.36 -0.21 0.04
N ALA A 130 9.51 -0.88 0.20
CA ALA A 130 10.36 -0.67 1.38
C ALA A 130 11.83 -1.00 1.09
N ASP A 131 12.80 -0.14 1.33
CA ASP A 131 14.20 -0.44 0.94
C ASP A 131 14.72 -1.79 1.54
N TYR A 132 15.13 -2.72 0.67
CA TYR A 132 15.54 -4.09 0.97
C TYR A 132 16.82 -4.19 1.82
N GLN A 133 17.54 -3.09 2.06
CA GLN A 133 18.78 -3.13 2.85
C GLN A 133 18.61 -3.75 4.25
N TYR A 134 17.37 -3.91 4.76
CA TYR A 134 17.11 -4.50 6.07
C TYR A 134 15.95 -5.50 6.14
N ILE A 135 15.57 -6.14 5.03
CA ILE A 135 15.09 -7.53 5.18
C ILE A 135 16.34 -8.40 5.36
N GLU A 136 17.09 -8.13 6.43
CA GLU A 136 18.11 -9.05 6.89
C GLU A 136 17.38 -10.38 7.02
N LYS A 137 17.85 -11.35 6.23
CA LYS A 137 17.77 -12.75 6.60
C LYS A 137 18.02 -12.77 8.10
N ASN A 138 17.02 -13.10 8.89
CA ASN A 138 17.28 -13.80 10.14
C ASN A 138 17.62 -15.22 9.68
N PRO A 139 18.91 -15.62 9.53
CA PRO A 139 19.22 -17.00 9.79
C PRO A 139 18.84 -17.22 11.25
N TRP A 140 18.00 -18.23 11.47
CA TRP A 140 17.76 -18.78 12.80
C TRP A 140 19.06 -19.03 13.54
#